data_AF-A0A7C5SBI9-F1
#
_entry.id   AF-A0A7C5SBI9-F1
#
_cell.length_a   1.000
_cell.length_b   1.000
_cell.length_c   1.000
_cell.angle_alpha   90.00
_cell.angle_beta   90.00
_cell.angle_gamma   90.00
#
_symmetry.space_group_name_H-M   'P 1'
#
loop_
_entity.id
_entity.type
_entity.pdbx_description
1 polymer ?
#
loop_
_entity_poly.entity_id
_entity_poly.type
_entity_poly.pdbx_seq_one_letter_code
_entity_poly.pdbx_strand_id
1 'polypeptide(L)'
;MKIHYQEVGMARLDLRCKAEIPVRVQVGNGGRGVDLEVRTRDIGLNGICLYPAFNAKENQKIRLRASFDGLGECEIEGKILRVADDGIAVKFLNHSRDSKWLIWNYLKRHIHSGKECLYCHNIITNGEDGRCEHCGMIINFDEEDFLLTYEEELLSRWKAFLDEAIEVFLARMEALKEEYTTLEPEIILKRIDSSITDFLEKAEIVETNVSDKSLLKNLRYHVLRKTEPVFSQSYCFTRARTWPQGQQGDYKTLECAYRKMPLSEGLGYYLDYYILHCRLGEAIRNRIKILSNLLENELLQRQNPRILNIACGSCRELYNLTPQILSSGARITCIDSDEDALSYAFSRLELTGSIKRVTFKKYNALRMFDHELNLIHVGMQDVIYSVGLFDYLETDFLIKLFNALYRLLNPGGRLIAAFKDASRYRHTMFHWLVDWDGFKQRTEEDFRYIIHESGIPDDRVSMLRDSTGAIIFYLIDRE
;
A
#
# COMPACT_ATOMS: atom_id res chain seq x y z
N MET A 1 -11.90 -5.54 13.04
CA MET A 1 -12.30 -6.84 12.45
C MET A 1 -11.60 -7.93 13.27
N LYS A 2 -12.34 -8.61 14.15
CA LYS A 2 -11.80 -9.73 14.94
C LYS A 2 -11.41 -10.82 13.94
N ILE A 3 -10.18 -11.31 14.00
CA ILE A 3 -9.86 -12.63 13.47
C ILE A 3 -9.30 -13.37 14.65
N HIS A 4 -10.15 -14.17 15.29
CA HIS A 4 -9.65 -15.26 16.09
C HIS A 4 -9.28 -16.35 15.08
N TYR A 5 -8.04 -16.86 15.09
CA TYR A 5 -7.60 -17.99 14.27
C TYR A 5 -8.65 -19.14 14.25
N GLN A 6 -9.43 -19.28 15.32
CA GLN A 6 -10.60 -20.16 15.48
C GLN A 6 -11.72 -19.97 14.44
N GLU A 7 -12.00 -18.75 13.98
CA GLU A 7 -13.05 -18.45 12.97
C GLU A 7 -12.71 -19.00 11.58
N VAL A 8 -11.41 -19.21 11.31
CA VAL A 8 -10.91 -19.81 10.06
C VAL A 8 -10.39 -21.23 10.28
N GLY A 9 -10.69 -21.86 11.42
CA GLY A 9 -10.26 -23.22 11.73
C GLY A 9 -8.75 -23.39 11.94
N MET A 10 -7.99 -22.29 12.06
CA MET A 10 -6.55 -22.33 12.31
C MET A 10 -6.25 -22.28 13.80
N ALA A 11 -5.18 -22.96 14.22
CA ALA A 11 -4.60 -22.75 15.53
C ALA A 11 -4.04 -21.31 15.65
N ARG A 12 -4.01 -20.75 16.85
CA ARG A 12 -3.20 -19.56 17.12
C ARG A 12 -1.75 -19.88 16.76
N LEU A 13 -1.14 -19.00 15.97
CA LEU A 13 0.23 -19.19 15.50
C LEU A 13 1.25 -18.36 16.29
N ASP A 14 0.80 -17.36 17.05
CA ASP A 14 1.66 -16.54 17.91
C ASP A 14 1.87 -17.21 19.27
N LEU A 15 3.14 -17.40 19.65
CA LEU A 15 3.55 -17.89 20.97
C LEU A 15 3.23 -16.84 22.02
N ARG A 16 2.42 -17.13 23.04
CA ARG A 16 2.07 -16.15 24.07
C ARG A 16 2.23 -16.69 25.48
N CYS A 17 2.78 -15.86 26.36
CA CYS A 17 2.75 -16.07 27.80
C CYS A 17 2.17 -14.84 28.52
N LYS A 18 1.67 -15.07 29.74
CA LYS A 18 1.34 -13.98 30.64
C LYS A 18 2.64 -13.37 31.16
N ALA A 19 2.74 -12.05 31.08
CA ALA A 19 3.91 -11.31 31.50
C ALA A 19 3.47 -9.91 31.90
N GLU A 20 4.06 -9.38 32.97
CA GLU A 20 3.83 -8.01 33.43
C GLU A 20 5.12 -7.19 33.33
N ILE A 21 5.55 -6.89 32.10
CA ILE A 21 6.75 -6.07 31.85
C ILE A 21 6.36 -4.59 31.66
N PRO A 22 7.22 -3.65 32.07
CA PRO A 22 7.03 -2.23 31.81
C PRO A 22 7.24 -1.91 30.31
N VAL A 23 6.34 -1.11 29.75
CA VAL A 23 6.38 -0.67 28.35
C VAL A 23 6.12 0.84 28.30
N ARG A 24 7.04 1.57 27.66
CA ARG A 24 6.81 2.96 27.25
C ARG A 24 6.15 2.97 25.88
N VAL A 25 5.02 3.66 25.77
CA VAL A 25 4.24 3.77 24.54
C VAL A 25 4.25 5.21 24.09
N GLN A 26 4.70 5.45 22.87
CA GLN A 26 4.58 6.74 22.23
C GLN A 26 3.41 6.71 21.24
N VAL A 27 2.39 7.53 21.52
CA VAL A 27 1.18 7.65 20.71
C VAL A 27 1.23 8.96 19.91
N GLY A 28 1.39 8.88 18.58
CA GLY A 28 1.40 10.06 17.69
C GLY A 28 2.23 9.85 16.42
N ASN A 29 1.99 10.68 15.40
CA ASN A 29 2.81 10.74 14.18
C ASN A 29 3.88 11.85 14.35
N GLY A 30 5.12 11.60 13.90
CA GLY A 30 6.12 12.66 13.67
C GLY A 30 6.64 13.41 14.91
N GLY A 31 7.01 12.70 15.99
CA GLY A 31 7.80 13.29 17.08
C GLY A 31 7.06 14.15 18.11
N ARG A 32 5.75 14.39 17.93
CA ARG A 32 4.86 15.01 18.94
C ARG A 32 3.96 13.97 19.61
N GLY A 33 4.56 12.87 20.07
CA GLY A 33 3.81 11.79 20.73
C GLY A 33 3.61 12.04 22.22
N VAL A 34 2.51 11.55 22.78
CA VAL A 34 2.36 11.41 24.23
C VAL A 34 3.07 10.14 24.65
N ASP A 35 4.03 10.25 25.57
CA ASP A 35 4.69 9.12 26.20
C ASP A 35 3.84 8.64 27.39
N LEU A 36 3.44 7.38 27.33
CA LEU A 36 2.66 6.70 28.35
C LEU A 36 3.46 5.53 28.91
N GLU A 37 3.46 5.36 30.23
CA GLU A 37 3.97 4.16 30.87
C GLU A 37 2.81 3.20 31.17
N VAL A 38 2.89 2.01 30.60
CA VAL A 38 1.91 0.92 30.79
C VAL A 38 2.65 -0.37 31.09
N ARG A 39 1.91 -1.42 31.44
CA ARG A 39 2.45 -2.78 31.58
C ARG A 39 1.85 -3.70 30.53
N THR A 40 2.48 -4.84 30.32
CA THR A 40 1.87 -5.92 29.56
C THR A 40 0.93 -6.74 30.43
N ARG A 41 -0.05 -7.38 29.79
CA ARG A 41 -0.78 -8.52 30.34
C ARG A 41 -0.26 -9.84 29.76
N ASP A 42 -0.11 -9.85 28.44
CA ASP A 42 0.48 -10.95 27.69
C ASP A 42 1.45 -10.40 26.66
N ILE A 43 2.47 -11.20 26.37
CA ILE A 43 3.45 -10.93 25.33
C ILE A 43 3.63 -12.17 24.48
N GLY A 44 3.78 -11.95 23.18
CA GLY A 44 4.16 -12.96 22.23
C GLY A 44 5.21 -12.49 21.25
N LEU A 45 5.65 -13.39 20.37
CA LEU A 45 6.67 -13.07 19.37
C LEU A 45 6.20 -12.00 18.39
N ASN A 46 4.91 -11.94 18.05
CA ASN A 46 4.38 -11.04 17.02
C ASN A 46 3.40 -10.00 17.57
N GLY A 47 3.20 -9.93 18.89
CA GLY A 47 2.30 -8.95 19.48
C GLY A 47 2.34 -8.91 21.00
N ILE A 48 1.58 -7.98 21.55
CA ILE A 48 1.56 -7.68 22.98
C ILE A 48 0.16 -7.19 23.36
N CYS A 49 -0.24 -7.42 24.60
CA CYS A 49 -1.44 -6.85 25.18
C CYS A 49 -1.05 -5.88 26.29
N LEU A 50 -1.46 -4.61 26.19
CA LEU A 50 -1.11 -3.53 27.10
C LEU A 50 -2.22 -3.27 28.12
N TYR A 51 -1.84 -2.91 29.34
CA TYR A 51 -2.75 -2.61 30.45
C TYR A 51 -2.16 -1.53 31.39
N PRO A 52 -2.98 -0.60 31.93
CA PRO A 52 -4.40 -0.38 31.63
C PRO A 52 -4.63 0.14 30.21
N ALA A 53 -5.86 0.06 29.73
CA ALA A 53 -6.23 0.68 28.45
C ALA A 53 -6.08 2.21 28.52
N PHE A 54 -5.67 2.81 27.40
CA PHE A 54 -5.53 4.26 27.23
C PHE A 54 -6.27 4.72 25.98
N ASN A 55 -6.44 6.04 25.82
CA ASN A 55 -7.14 6.59 24.66
C ASN A 55 -6.33 6.33 23.38
N ALA A 56 -6.83 5.42 22.55
CA ALA A 56 -6.23 5.06 21.28
C ALA A 56 -7.31 4.58 20.30
N LYS A 57 -6.97 4.55 19.00
CA LYS A 57 -7.88 4.09 17.94
C LYS A 57 -7.40 2.78 17.34
N GLU A 58 -8.34 1.92 16.93
CA GLU A 58 -7.99 0.76 16.11
C GLU A 58 -7.27 1.21 14.82
N ASN A 59 -6.33 0.38 14.35
CA ASN A 59 -5.43 0.65 13.23
C ASN A 59 -4.39 1.76 13.46
N GLN A 60 -4.39 2.45 14.59
CA GLN A 60 -3.38 3.43 14.92
C GLN A 60 -2.01 2.78 15.07
N LYS A 61 -0.98 3.42 14.49
CA LYS A 61 0.42 3.05 14.70
C LYS A 61 0.93 3.70 15.99
N ILE A 62 1.69 2.93 16.75
CA ILE A 62 2.34 3.37 17.98
C ILE A 62 3.78 2.86 18.01
N ARG A 63 4.62 3.48 18.82
CA ARG A 63 5.97 2.99 19.08
C ARG A 63 6.04 2.49 20.52
N LEU A 64 6.55 1.27 20.67
CA LEU A 64 6.66 0.57 21.94
C LEU A 64 8.14 0.48 22.30
N ARG A 65 8.49 0.80 23.54
CA ARG A 65 9.79 0.46 24.13
C ARG A 65 9.56 -0.44 25.33
N ALA A 66 9.83 -1.73 25.14
CA ALA A 66 9.65 -2.76 26.16
C ALA A 66 11.00 -3.06 26.84
N SER A 67 11.00 -3.11 28.17
CA SER A 67 12.17 -3.46 28.97
C SER A 67 12.01 -4.84 29.57
N PHE A 68 13.00 -5.70 29.35
CA PHE A 68 13.00 -7.10 29.74
C PHE A 68 14.09 -7.34 30.77
N ASP A 69 13.67 -7.75 31.96
CA ASP A 69 14.55 -7.90 33.12
C ASP A 69 15.76 -8.79 32.82
N GLY A 70 16.96 -8.21 32.93
CA GLY A 70 18.23 -8.90 32.68
C GLY A 70 18.46 -9.35 31.24
N LEU A 71 17.71 -8.83 30.25
CA LEU A 71 17.88 -9.07 28.82
C LEU A 71 18.08 -7.80 28.00
N GLY A 72 17.59 -6.65 28.49
CA GLY A 72 17.75 -5.34 27.84
C GLY A 72 16.42 -4.71 27.45
N GLU A 73 16.45 -3.71 26.58
CA GLU A 73 15.24 -3.08 26.04
C GLU A 73 15.22 -3.15 24.51
N CYS A 74 14.03 -3.17 23.93
CA CYS A 74 13.87 -3.07 22.48
C CYS A 74 12.76 -2.08 22.11
N GLU A 75 12.95 -1.40 20.97
CA GLU A 75 11.98 -0.48 20.40
C GLU A 75 11.32 -1.13 19.18
N ILE A 76 9.99 -1.15 19.16
CA ILE A 76 9.18 -1.85 18.17
C ILE A 76 8.01 -0.96 17.75
N GLU A 77 7.79 -0.82 16.45
CA GLU A 77 6.55 -0.25 15.94
C GLU A 77 5.41 -1.26 16.09
N GLY A 78 4.24 -0.79 16.51
CA GLY A 78 3.04 -1.60 16.70
C GLY A 78 1.84 -1.00 15.99
N LYS A 79 0.90 -1.86 15.59
CA LYS A 79 -0.44 -1.47 15.13
C LYS A 79 -1.48 -1.94 16.14
N ILE A 80 -2.32 -1.02 16.60
CA ILE A 80 -3.42 -1.34 17.50
C ILE A 80 -4.47 -2.15 16.74
N LEU A 81 -4.72 -3.38 17.20
CA LEU A 81 -5.73 -4.27 16.63
C LEU A 81 -7.09 -4.13 17.31
N ARG A 82 -7.08 -3.87 18.63
CA ARG A 82 -8.28 -3.82 19.46
C ARG A 82 -8.04 -2.93 20.66
N VAL A 83 -9.03 -2.11 21.00
CA VAL A 83 -9.09 -1.35 22.25
C VAL A 83 -10.32 -1.85 23.02
N ALA A 84 -10.12 -2.30 24.26
CA ALA A 84 -11.18 -2.80 25.13
C ALA A 84 -10.87 -2.46 26.59
N ASP A 85 -11.87 -2.58 27.47
CA ASP A 85 -11.71 -2.33 28.91
C ASP A 85 -10.65 -3.24 29.54
N ASP A 86 -10.52 -4.44 28.97
CA ASP A 86 -9.50 -5.42 29.32
C ASP A 86 -8.16 -5.15 28.62
N GLY A 87 -7.86 -3.93 28.19
CA GLY A 87 -6.55 -3.57 27.63
C GLY A 87 -6.51 -3.51 26.11
N ILE A 88 -5.31 -3.24 25.58
CA ILE A 88 -5.09 -2.92 24.17
C ILE A 88 -4.24 -4.00 23.52
N ALA A 89 -4.80 -4.66 22.50
CA ALA A 89 -4.07 -5.65 21.72
C ALA A 89 -3.30 -4.95 20.60
N VAL A 90 -1.98 -5.18 20.55
CA VAL A 90 -1.07 -4.57 19.60
C VAL A 90 -0.33 -5.65 18.84
N LYS A 91 -0.31 -5.53 17.51
CA LYS A 91 0.50 -6.37 16.61
C LYS A 91 1.82 -5.66 16.35
N PHE A 92 2.94 -6.35 16.52
CA PHE A 92 4.24 -5.79 16.17
C PHE A 92 4.37 -5.66 14.65
N LEU A 93 5.02 -4.60 14.18
CA LEU A 93 5.27 -4.32 12.77
C LEU A 93 6.76 -4.45 12.48
N ASN A 94 7.13 -5.39 11.61
CA ASN A 94 8.48 -5.51 11.03
C ASN A 94 9.63 -5.34 12.05
N HIS A 95 9.50 -5.93 13.24
CA HIS A 95 10.51 -5.82 14.29
C HIS A 95 11.74 -6.66 13.94
N SER A 96 12.91 -6.19 14.38
CA SER A 96 14.21 -6.74 13.96
C SER A 96 14.43 -8.18 14.46
N ARG A 97 15.42 -8.88 13.87
CA ARG A 97 15.88 -10.18 14.38
C ARG A 97 16.33 -10.08 15.84
N ASP A 98 17.00 -8.99 16.21
CA ASP A 98 17.45 -8.77 17.59
C ASP A 98 16.26 -8.59 18.53
N SER A 99 15.23 -7.84 18.11
CA SER A 99 13.98 -7.68 18.86
C SER A 99 13.26 -9.03 19.03
N LYS A 100 13.15 -9.83 17.96
CA LYS A 100 12.58 -11.20 18.01
C LYS A 100 13.35 -12.08 18.99
N TRP A 101 14.67 -12.06 18.89
CA TRP A 101 15.57 -12.85 19.74
C TRP A 101 15.45 -12.45 21.21
N LEU A 102 15.36 -11.16 21.50
CA LEU A 102 15.20 -10.65 22.87
C LEU A 102 13.84 -11.05 23.46
N ILE A 103 12.75 -10.89 22.70
CA ILE A 103 11.41 -11.35 23.11
C ILE A 103 11.42 -12.87 23.32
N TRP A 104 12.02 -13.63 22.39
CA TRP A 104 12.11 -15.08 22.50
C TRP A 104 12.82 -15.55 23.76
N ASN A 105 13.99 -14.97 24.07
CA ASN A 105 14.72 -15.32 25.31
C ASN A 105 13.92 -14.98 26.56
N TYR A 106 13.15 -13.89 26.53
CA TYR A 106 12.23 -13.57 27.61
C TYR A 106 11.14 -14.63 27.73
N LEU A 107 10.47 -14.98 26.62
CA LEU A 107 9.44 -16.01 26.60
C LEU A 107 9.99 -17.34 27.14
N LYS A 108 11.16 -17.77 26.67
CA LYS A 108 11.85 -19.01 27.09
C LYS A 108 12.11 -19.06 28.59
N ARG A 109 12.50 -17.95 29.23
CA ARG A 109 12.70 -17.86 30.69
C ARG A 109 11.39 -17.99 31.50
N HIS A 110 10.24 -17.70 30.88
CA HIS A 110 8.94 -17.64 31.54
C HIS A 110 8.01 -18.81 31.13
N ILE A 111 8.53 -19.82 30.44
CA ILE A 111 7.80 -21.07 30.17
C ILE A 111 7.78 -21.89 31.47
N HIS A 112 6.77 -21.65 32.31
CA HIS A 112 6.61 -22.37 33.57
C HIS A 112 6.17 -23.83 33.32
N SER A 113 7.13 -24.75 33.41
CA SER A 113 6.93 -26.20 33.50
C SER A 113 6.06 -26.85 32.41
N GLY A 114 6.45 -26.74 31.13
CA GLY A 114 6.26 -27.74 30.05
C GLY A 114 4.89 -28.40 29.79
N LYS A 115 3.83 -28.04 30.51
CA LYS A 115 2.54 -28.73 30.51
C LYS A 115 1.43 -27.89 29.89
N GLU A 116 1.63 -26.62 29.57
CA GLU A 116 0.65 -25.80 28.87
C GLU A 116 1.22 -25.34 27.52
N CYS A 117 0.47 -25.54 26.44
CA CYS A 117 0.88 -25.13 25.11
C CYS A 117 0.77 -23.60 24.95
N LEU A 118 1.89 -22.92 24.62
CA LEU A 118 1.95 -21.46 24.44
C LEU A 118 1.12 -20.91 23.26
N TYR A 119 0.58 -21.80 22.42
CA TYR A 119 -0.29 -21.43 21.31
C TYR A 119 -1.77 -21.52 21.69
N CYS A 120 -2.22 -22.70 22.14
CA CYS A 120 -3.63 -22.97 22.38
C CYS A 120 -4.04 -22.95 23.86
N HIS A 121 -3.08 -22.85 24.79
CA HIS A 121 -3.28 -22.88 26.24
C HIS A 121 -3.86 -24.19 26.79
N ASN A 122 -3.92 -25.25 25.97
CA ASN A 122 -4.31 -26.58 26.45
C ASN A 122 -3.16 -27.27 27.17
N ILE A 123 -3.51 -28.17 28.09
CA ILE A 123 -2.55 -28.99 28.80
C ILE A 123 -1.94 -30.02 27.83
N ILE A 124 -0.62 -30.04 27.74
CA ILE A 124 0.18 -31.03 27.02
C ILE A 124 0.29 -32.27 27.92
N THR A 125 -0.31 -33.35 27.45
CA THR A 125 -0.36 -34.67 28.09
C THR A 125 0.54 -35.67 27.37
N ASN A 126 0.76 -35.50 26.06
CA ASN A 126 1.69 -36.26 25.25
C ASN A 126 2.38 -35.31 24.27
N GLY A 127 3.70 -35.17 24.39
CA GLY A 127 4.52 -34.26 23.56
C GLY A 127 5.88 -34.84 23.22
N GLU A 128 6.03 -36.18 23.27
CA GLU A 128 7.30 -36.87 22.99
C GLU A 128 7.76 -36.69 21.54
N ASP A 129 6.84 -36.39 20.62
CA ASP A 129 7.11 -36.07 19.22
C ASP A 129 7.47 -34.59 18.98
N GLY A 130 7.49 -33.79 20.04
CA GLY A 130 7.78 -32.36 19.98
C GLY A 130 6.66 -31.50 19.38
N ARG A 131 5.44 -32.04 19.25
CA ARG A 131 4.26 -31.30 18.79
C ARG A 131 3.15 -31.34 19.84
N CYS A 132 2.35 -30.27 19.88
CA CYS A 132 1.17 -30.23 20.72
C CYS A 132 0.05 -31.08 20.10
N GLU A 133 -0.50 -32.01 20.86
CA GLU A 133 -1.59 -32.90 20.42
C GLU A 133 -2.91 -32.17 20.11
N HIS A 134 -3.08 -30.93 20.59
CA HIS A 134 -4.30 -30.14 20.42
C HIS A 134 -4.27 -29.22 19.20
N CYS A 135 -3.11 -28.60 18.92
CA CYS A 135 -2.99 -27.61 17.84
C CYS A 135 -1.97 -27.99 16.76
N GLY A 136 -1.20 -29.06 16.99
CA GLY A 136 -0.16 -29.58 16.11
C GLY A 136 1.09 -28.70 16.00
N MET A 137 1.19 -27.60 16.76
CA MET A 137 2.33 -26.69 16.71
C MET A 137 3.55 -27.31 17.39
N ILE A 138 4.74 -26.96 16.91
CA ILE A 138 6.01 -27.36 17.52
C ILE A 138 6.13 -26.80 18.94
N ILE A 139 6.49 -27.65 19.91
CA ILE A 139 6.60 -27.31 21.33
C ILE A 139 7.99 -27.57 21.91
N ASN A 140 8.97 -27.90 21.07
CA ASN A 140 10.39 -28.07 21.45
C ASN A 140 11.07 -26.72 21.69
N PHE A 141 10.58 -25.95 22.66
CA PHE A 141 11.06 -24.60 22.96
C PHE A 141 12.54 -24.53 23.40
N ASP A 142 13.13 -25.67 23.73
CA ASP A 142 14.53 -25.74 24.16
C ASP A 142 15.53 -25.89 23.01
N GLU A 143 15.08 -26.24 21.79
CA GLU A 143 15.96 -26.35 20.62
C GLU A 143 16.64 -25.01 20.28
N GLU A 144 17.93 -25.07 19.94
CA GLU A 144 18.73 -23.88 19.61
C GLU A 144 18.17 -23.14 18.38
N ASP A 145 17.72 -23.89 17.37
CA ASP A 145 17.19 -23.36 16.11
C ASP A 145 15.66 -23.15 16.12
N PHE A 146 15.01 -23.18 17.29
CA PHE A 146 13.54 -23.11 17.41
C PHE A 146 12.91 -21.96 16.62
N LEU A 147 13.50 -20.76 16.65
CA LEU A 147 12.96 -19.61 15.92
C LEU A 147 12.95 -19.80 14.40
N LEU A 148 13.97 -20.48 13.85
CA LEU A 148 14.03 -20.79 12.42
C LEU A 148 12.94 -21.81 12.08
N THR A 149 12.85 -22.90 12.85
CA THR A 149 11.82 -23.94 12.67
C THR A 149 10.40 -23.36 12.81
N TYR A 150 10.21 -22.44 13.75
CA TYR A 150 8.96 -21.71 13.94
C TYR A 150 8.59 -20.87 12.70
N GLU A 151 9.53 -20.10 12.15
CA GLU A 151 9.30 -19.30 10.93
C GLU A 151 8.97 -20.19 9.71
N GLU A 152 9.61 -21.35 9.59
CA GLU A 152 9.30 -22.35 8.55
C GLU A 152 7.92 -22.97 8.71
N GLU A 153 7.53 -23.33 9.94
CA GLU A 153 6.20 -23.86 10.26
C GLU A 153 5.11 -22.81 9.98
N LEU A 154 5.34 -21.53 10.31
CA LEU A 154 4.44 -20.43 9.96
C LEU A 154 4.24 -20.32 8.45
N LEU A 155 5.35 -20.33 7.69
CA LEU A 155 5.30 -20.27 6.23
C LEU A 155 4.52 -21.46 5.65
N SER A 156 4.77 -22.66 6.17
CA SER A 156 4.09 -23.89 5.73
C SER A 156 2.58 -23.82 5.98
N ARG A 157 2.15 -23.41 7.18
CA ARG A 157 0.72 -23.32 7.54
C ARG A 157 -0.03 -22.27 6.74
N TRP A 158 0.57 -21.10 6.54
CA TRP A 158 -0.04 -20.06 5.70
C TRP A 158 -0.09 -20.45 4.22
N LYS A 159 0.91 -21.20 3.72
CA LYS A 159 0.85 -21.78 2.37
C LYS A 159 -0.30 -22.77 2.24
N ALA A 160 -0.44 -23.72 3.18
CA ALA A 160 -1.53 -24.68 3.16
C ALA A 160 -2.90 -23.98 3.16
N PHE A 161 -3.08 -22.98 4.02
CA PHE A 161 -4.30 -22.16 4.06
C PHE A 161 -4.59 -21.44 2.74
N LEU A 162 -3.56 -20.91 2.07
CA LEU A 162 -3.72 -20.27 0.77
C LEU A 162 -3.90 -21.28 -0.36
N ASP A 163 -3.26 -22.44 -0.31
CA ASP A 163 -3.37 -23.51 -1.31
C ASP A 163 -4.83 -24.01 -1.41
N GLU A 164 -5.53 -24.18 -0.28
CA GLU A 164 -6.98 -24.48 -0.29
C GLU A 164 -7.79 -23.43 -1.07
N ALA A 165 -7.51 -22.14 -0.84
CA ALA A 165 -8.18 -21.04 -1.53
C ALA A 165 -7.81 -20.98 -3.03
N ILE A 166 -6.54 -21.25 -3.36
CA ILE A 166 -6.03 -21.31 -4.73
C ILE A 166 -6.69 -22.46 -5.48
N GLU A 167 -6.80 -23.65 -4.89
CA GLU A 167 -7.42 -24.82 -5.53
C GLU A 167 -8.88 -24.55 -5.90
N VAL A 168 -9.66 -23.95 -4.99
CA VAL A 168 -11.04 -23.52 -5.26
C VAL A 168 -11.07 -22.48 -6.38
N PHE A 169 -10.18 -21.47 -6.34
CA PHE A 169 -10.10 -20.45 -7.38
C PHE A 169 -9.78 -21.06 -8.76
N LEU A 170 -8.75 -21.90 -8.85
CA LEU A 170 -8.32 -22.55 -10.09
C LEU A 170 -9.42 -23.47 -10.66
N ALA A 171 -10.08 -24.26 -9.81
CA ALA A 171 -11.18 -25.12 -10.23
C ALA A 171 -12.35 -24.31 -10.83
N ARG A 172 -12.70 -23.18 -10.21
CA ARG A 172 -13.74 -22.27 -10.74
C ARG A 172 -13.34 -21.63 -12.07
N MET A 173 -12.07 -21.26 -12.21
CA MET A 173 -11.54 -20.68 -13.46
C MET A 173 -11.48 -21.71 -14.59
N GLU A 174 -11.10 -22.96 -14.31
CA GLU A 174 -11.09 -24.02 -15.31
C GLU A 174 -12.52 -24.36 -15.78
N ALA A 175 -13.47 -24.51 -14.85
CA ALA A 175 -14.87 -24.70 -15.21
C ALA A 175 -15.42 -23.54 -16.06
N LEU A 176 -15.05 -22.30 -15.73
CA LEU A 176 -15.46 -21.14 -16.52
C LEU A 176 -14.83 -21.15 -17.92
N LYS A 177 -13.57 -21.60 -18.05
CA LYS A 177 -12.86 -21.72 -19.33
C LYS A 177 -13.50 -22.74 -20.28
N GLU A 178 -14.16 -23.78 -19.77
CA GLU A 178 -14.91 -24.74 -20.58
C GLU A 178 -16.26 -24.16 -21.07
N GLU A 179 -16.87 -23.27 -20.29
CA GLU A 179 -18.25 -22.81 -20.51
C GLU A 179 -18.36 -21.40 -21.13
N TYR A 180 -17.31 -20.58 -21.09
CA TYR A 180 -17.40 -19.13 -21.39
C TYR A 180 -17.94 -18.78 -22.78
N THR A 181 -17.83 -19.67 -23.76
CA THR A 181 -18.34 -19.44 -25.13
C THR A 181 -19.86 -19.53 -25.22
N THR A 182 -20.52 -20.11 -24.21
CA THR A 182 -21.97 -20.34 -24.15
C THR A 182 -22.68 -19.45 -23.13
N LEU A 183 -21.92 -18.75 -22.29
CA LEU A 183 -22.45 -17.90 -21.22
C LEU A 183 -22.52 -16.44 -21.68
N GLU A 184 -23.53 -15.72 -21.16
CA GLU A 184 -23.61 -14.28 -21.33
C GLU A 184 -22.43 -13.58 -20.61
N PRO A 185 -21.86 -12.50 -21.19
CA PRO A 185 -20.73 -11.76 -20.63
C PRO A 185 -20.88 -11.36 -19.15
N GLU A 186 -22.07 -10.94 -18.74
CA GLU A 186 -22.35 -10.51 -17.37
C GLU A 186 -22.22 -11.68 -16.38
N ILE A 187 -22.58 -12.89 -16.79
CA ILE A 187 -22.46 -14.10 -15.96
C ILE A 187 -20.99 -14.45 -15.78
N ILE A 188 -20.20 -14.36 -16.85
CA ILE A 188 -18.75 -14.62 -16.83
C ILE A 188 -18.06 -13.66 -15.87
N LEU A 189 -18.34 -12.35 -16.00
CA LEU A 189 -17.75 -11.32 -15.15
C LEU A 189 -18.14 -11.50 -13.68
N LYS A 190 -19.40 -11.86 -13.39
CA LYS A 190 -19.86 -12.15 -12.02
C LYS A 190 -19.16 -13.38 -11.41
N ARG A 191 -18.91 -14.42 -12.21
CA ARG A 191 -18.16 -15.61 -11.77
C ARG A 191 -16.69 -15.32 -11.51
N ILE A 192 -16.07 -14.47 -12.33
CA ILE A 192 -14.70 -13.99 -12.10
C ILE A 192 -14.65 -13.18 -10.81
N ASP A 193 -15.54 -12.19 -10.65
CA ASP A 193 -15.56 -11.32 -9.49
C ASP A 193 -15.78 -12.07 -8.18
N SER A 194 -16.74 -12.99 -8.13
CA SER A 194 -16.96 -13.84 -6.95
C SER A 194 -15.77 -14.74 -6.63
N SER A 195 -15.14 -15.35 -7.63
CA SER A 195 -13.97 -16.20 -7.42
C SER A 195 -12.76 -15.42 -6.92
N ILE A 196 -12.51 -14.23 -7.47
CA ILE A 196 -11.44 -13.34 -7.01
C ILE A 196 -11.76 -12.81 -5.61
N THR A 197 -13.02 -12.45 -5.34
CA THR A 197 -13.45 -11.92 -4.05
C THR A 197 -13.25 -12.92 -2.94
N ASP A 198 -13.72 -14.16 -3.11
CA ASP A 198 -13.55 -15.25 -2.13
C ASP A 198 -12.06 -15.52 -1.86
N PHE A 199 -11.21 -15.52 -2.89
CA PHE A 199 -9.77 -15.68 -2.74
C PHE A 199 -9.14 -14.52 -1.94
N LEU A 200 -9.49 -13.28 -2.29
CA LEU A 200 -8.94 -12.09 -1.65
C LEU A 200 -9.37 -11.97 -0.17
N GLU A 201 -10.53 -12.50 0.22
CA GLU A 201 -10.93 -12.57 1.64
C GLU A 201 -9.96 -13.45 2.45
N LYS A 202 -9.51 -14.57 1.87
CA LYS A 202 -8.47 -15.42 2.49
C LYS A 202 -7.13 -14.70 2.54
N ALA A 203 -6.75 -14.00 1.47
CA ALA A 203 -5.53 -13.20 1.44
C ALA A 203 -5.52 -12.07 2.50
N GLU A 204 -6.66 -11.42 2.73
CA GLU A 204 -6.85 -10.40 3.77
C GLU A 204 -6.65 -10.93 5.18
N ILE A 205 -7.08 -12.17 5.43
CA ILE A 205 -6.84 -12.87 6.69
C ILE A 205 -5.32 -13.02 6.90
N VAL A 206 -4.57 -13.40 5.86
CA VAL A 206 -3.10 -13.51 5.94
C VAL A 206 -2.45 -12.15 6.21
N GLU A 207 -2.78 -11.09 5.46
CA GLU A 207 -2.20 -9.75 5.68
C GLU A 207 -2.50 -9.21 7.09
N THR A 208 -3.70 -9.50 7.60
CA THR A 208 -4.10 -9.07 8.94
C THR A 208 -3.35 -9.82 10.03
N ASN A 209 -2.93 -11.06 9.81
CA ASN A 209 -2.29 -11.89 10.85
C ASN A 209 -0.76 -11.99 10.71
N VAL A 210 -0.18 -11.81 9.53
CA VAL A 210 1.27 -11.87 9.33
C VAL A 210 1.88 -10.48 9.44
N SER A 211 2.82 -10.29 10.36
CA SER A 211 3.56 -9.02 10.56
C SER A 211 4.86 -8.95 9.78
N ASP A 212 5.45 -10.10 9.51
CA ASP A 212 6.75 -10.23 8.91
C ASP A 212 6.65 -9.97 7.40
N LYS A 213 7.34 -8.92 6.93
CA LYS A 213 7.31 -8.52 5.52
C LYS A 213 7.95 -9.56 4.62
N SER A 214 8.98 -10.26 5.09
CA SER A 214 9.65 -11.32 4.32
C SER A 214 8.71 -12.51 4.15
N LEU A 215 8.04 -12.93 5.23
CA LEU A 215 7.03 -13.98 5.20
C LEU A 215 5.88 -13.62 4.26
N LEU A 216 5.31 -12.41 4.38
CA LEU A 216 4.27 -11.92 3.47
C LEU A 216 4.70 -11.93 2.01
N LYS A 217 5.93 -11.46 1.72
CA LYS A 217 6.48 -11.48 0.35
C LYS A 217 6.59 -12.90 -0.20
N ASN A 218 7.06 -13.86 0.60
CA ASN A 218 7.14 -15.27 0.20
C ASN A 218 5.75 -15.87 -0.09
N LEU A 219 4.73 -15.52 0.72
CA LEU A 219 3.36 -15.98 0.51
C LEU A 219 2.75 -15.37 -0.76
N ARG A 220 2.96 -14.08 -1.01
CA ARG A 220 2.53 -13.42 -2.27
C ARG A 220 3.18 -14.06 -3.48
N TYR A 221 4.49 -14.31 -3.45
CA TYR A 221 5.19 -14.99 -4.55
C TYR A 221 4.64 -16.41 -4.81
N HIS A 222 4.31 -17.13 -3.74
CA HIS A 222 3.68 -18.45 -3.85
C HIS A 222 2.32 -18.37 -4.58
N VAL A 223 1.46 -17.41 -4.20
CA VAL A 223 0.17 -17.14 -4.85
C VAL A 223 0.35 -16.78 -6.33
N LEU A 224 1.25 -15.84 -6.65
CA LEU A 224 1.49 -15.38 -8.02
C LEU A 224 1.85 -16.56 -8.92
N ARG A 225 2.82 -17.38 -8.49
CA ARG A 225 3.28 -18.56 -9.23
C ARG A 225 2.16 -19.58 -9.45
N LYS A 226 1.37 -19.88 -8.40
CA LYS A 226 0.30 -20.88 -8.47
C LYS A 226 -0.89 -20.43 -9.32
N THR A 227 -1.16 -19.12 -9.35
CA THR A 227 -2.28 -18.54 -10.11
C THR A 227 -1.89 -18.09 -11.53
N GLU A 228 -0.61 -18.20 -11.89
CA GLU A 228 -0.09 -17.80 -13.20
C GLU A 228 -0.81 -18.45 -14.40
N PRO A 229 -1.20 -19.74 -14.37
CA PRO A 229 -1.94 -20.35 -15.48
C PRO A 229 -3.26 -19.66 -15.85
N VAL A 230 -3.86 -18.92 -14.90
CA VAL A 230 -5.06 -18.11 -15.14
C VAL A 230 -4.68 -16.71 -15.61
N PHE A 231 -3.87 -16.01 -14.83
CA PHE A 231 -3.64 -14.57 -15.06
C PHE A 231 -2.72 -14.27 -16.25
N SER A 232 -1.88 -15.21 -16.67
CA SER A 232 -1.07 -15.10 -17.89
C SER A 232 -1.91 -15.01 -19.18
N GLN A 233 -3.19 -15.37 -19.12
CA GLN A 233 -4.12 -15.23 -20.26
C GLN A 233 -4.52 -13.76 -20.48
N SER A 234 -4.39 -12.91 -19.46
CA SER A 234 -4.71 -11.47 -19.53
C SER A 234 -3.47 -10.63 -19.79
N TYR A 235 -3.55 -9.76 -20.79
CA TYR A 235 -2.50 -8.78 -21.09
C TYR A 235 -2.29 -7.83 -19.91
N CYS A 236 -3.37 -7.31 -19.33
CA CYS A 236 -3.32 -6.34 -18.25
C CYS A 236 -2.73 -6.94 -16.97
N PHE A 237 -3.14 -8.15 -16.59
CA PHE A 237 -2.56 -8.85 -15.44
C PHE A 237 -1.10 -9.24 -15.69
N THR A 238 -0.76 -9.81 -16.85
CA THR A 238 0.62 -10.18 -17.19
C THR A 238 1.54 -8.96 -17.12
N ARG A 239 1.11 -7.84 -17.69
CA ARG A 239 1.84 -6.58 -17.62
C ARG A 239 2.05 -6.11 -16.18
N ALA A 240 1.00 -6.15 -15.36
CA ALA A 240 1.06 -5.76 -13.96
C ALA A 240 1.80 -6.79 -13.08
N ARG A 241 2.01 -8.03 -13.51
CA ARG A 241 2.81 -9.03 -12.78
C ARG A 241 4.29 -8.96 -13.10
N THR A 242 4.63 -8.50 -14.31
CA THR A 242 6.00 -8.52 -14.83
C THR A 242 6.68 -7.15 -14.80
N TRP A 243 5.90 -6.06 -14.73
CA TRP A 243 6.38 -4.68 -14.75
C TRP A 243 7.51 -4.45 -15.76
N PRO A 244 7.27 -4.59 -17.09
CA PRO A 244 8.36 -4.62 -18.09
C PRO A 244 9.22 -3.35 -18.14
N GLN A 245 8.74 -2.25 -17.58
CA GLN A 245 9.42 -0.95 -17.48
C GLN A 245 10.29 -0.85 -16.20
N GLY A 246 10.25 -1.86 -15.33
CA GLY A 246 10.95 -1.89 -14.05
C GLY A 246 10.27 -1.09 -12.93
N GLN A 247 9.21 -0.33 -13.23
CA GLN A 247 8.47 0.47 -12.27
C GLN A 247 6.99 0.08 -12.23
N GLN A 248 6.45 -0.03 -11.02
CA GLN A 248 5.03 -0.29 -10.81
C GLN A 248 4.19 0.94 -11.14
N GLY A 249 3.11 0.74 -11.88
CA GLY A 249 2.26 1.83 -12.35
C GLY A 249 2.91 2.73 -13.41
N ASP A 250 3.83 2.18 -14.21
CA ASP A 250 4.49 2.87 -15.32
C ASP A 250 3.49 3.45 -16.34
N TYR A 251 3.98 4.37 -17.18
CA TYR A 251 3.15 5.12 -18.13
C TYR A 251 2.38 4.22 -19.11
N LYS A 252 2.95 3.11 -19.57
CA LYS A 252 2.28 2.18 -20.50
C LYS A 252 1.17 1.41 -19.79
N THR A 253 1.39 1.02 -18.53
CA THR A 253 0.34 0.39 -17.70
C THR A 253 -0.82 1.36 -17.47
N LEU A 254 -0.52 2.62 -17.16
CA LEU A 254 -1.55 3.66 -17.04
C LEU A 254 -2.25 3.93 -18.39
N GLU A 255 -1.53 3.92 -19.51
CA GLU A 255 -2.15 4.03 -20.84
C GLU A 255 -3.12 2.89 -21.14
N CYS A 256 -2.85 1.66 -20.68
CA CYS A 256 -3.81 0.56 -20.77
C CYS A 256 -5.10 0.87 -19.99
N ALA A 257 -4.94 1.36 -18.74
CA ALA A 257 -6.07 1.77 -17.90
C ALA A 257 -6.87 2.92 -18.52
N TYR A 258 -6.20 3.91 -19.14
CA TYR A 258 -6.83 5.04 -19.82
C TYR A 258 -7.60 4.63 -21.08
N ARG A 259 -7.06 3.69 -21.88
CA ARG A 259 -7.72 3.18 -23.08
C ARG A 259 -8.98 2.39 -22.77
N LYS A 260 -9.05 1.77 -21.58
CA LYS A 260 -10.22 0.98 -21.13
C LYS A 260 -10.63 -0.09 -22.15
N MET A 261 -9.66 -0.71 -22.80
CA MET A 261 -9.88 -1.69 -23.86
C MET A 261 -9.15 -2.97 -23.50
N PRO A 262 -9.88 -4.10 -23.34
CA PRO A 262 -9.26 -5.41 -23.25
C PRO A 262 -8.41 -5.71 -24.50
N LEU A 263 -7.27 -6.37 -24.31
CA LEU A 263 -6.31 -6.68 -25.38
C LEU A 263 -6.10 -8.20 -25.53
N SER A 264 -6.56 -9.00 -24.58
CA SER A 264 -6.59 -10.46 -24.66
C SER A 264 -7.85 -11.02 -25.32
N GLU A 265 -7.78 -12.29 -25.68
CA GLU A 265 -8.89 -13.10 -26.21
C GLU A 265 -9.39 -14.12 -25.16
N GLY A 266 -10.50 -14.79 -25.46
CA GLY A 266 -11.05 -15.87 -24.62
C GLY A 266 -11.33 -15.42 -23.18
N LEU A 267 -10.98 -16.26 -22.19
CA LEU A 267 -11.09 -15.90 -20.77
C LEU A 267 -10.20 -14.71 -20.39
N GLY A 268 -9.05 -14.55 -21.06
CA GLY A 268 -8.14 -13.43 -20.88
C GLY A 268 -8.80 -12.07 -21.16
N TYR A 269 -9.70 -12.00 -22.14
CA TYR A 269 -10.51 -10.79 -22.41
C TYR A 269 -11.29 -10.34 -21.17
N TYR A 270 -11.94 -11.27 -20.50
CA TYR A 270 -12.77 -10.97 -19.32
C TYR A 270 -11.92 -10.63 -18.09
N LEU A 271 -10.73 -11.21 -17.97
CA LEU A 271 -9.76 -10.84 -16.94
C LEU A 271 -9.19 -9.42 -17.17
N ASP A 272 -8.86 -9.06 -18.42
CA ASP A 272 -8.53 -7.68 -18.78
C ASP A 272 -9.68 -6.73 -18.45
N TYR A 273 -10.90 -7.08 -18.85
CA TYR A 273 -12.09 -6.29 -18.55
C TYR A 273 -12.24 -6.09 -17.05
N TYR A 274 -12.10 -7.15 -16.26
CA TYR A 274 -12.21 -7.12 -14.80
C TYR A 274 -11.26 -6.11 -14.16
N ILE A 275 -9.95 -6.21 -14.41
CA ILE A 275 -8.97 -5.30 -13.80
C ILE A 275 -9.11 -3.87 -14.32
N LEU A 276 -9.49 -3.67 -15.59
CA LEU A 276 -9.76 -2.34 -16.14
C LEU A 276 -11.01 -1.69 -15.51
N HIS A 277 -11.98 -2.48 -15.07
CA HIS A 277 -13.21 -2.01 -14.42
C HIS A 277 -13.15 -2.05 -12.90
N CYS A 278 -12.04 -2.49 -12.31
CA CYS A 278 -11.85 -2.35 -10.87
C CYS A 278 -11.93 -0.87 -10.48
N ARG A 279 -12.30 -0.63 -9.22
CA ARG A 279 -12.53 0.72 -8.69
C ARG A 279 -11.38 1.69 -8.92
N LEU A 280 -10.14 1.23 -8.75
CA LEU A 280 -8.95 2.07 -8.97
C LEU A 280 -8.68 2.31 -10.46
N GLY A 281 -9.01 1.35 -11.34
CA GLY A 281 -8.94 1.51 -12.79
C GLY A 281 -9.91 2.60 -13.28
N GLU A 282 -11.14 2.62 -12.74
CA GLU A 282 -12.09 3.71 -12.97
C GLU A 282 -11.61 5.04 -12.40
N ALA A 283 -11.16 5.06 -11.15
CA ALA A 283 -10.67 6.26 -10.49
C ALA A 283 -9.50 6.90 -11.27
N ILE A 284 -8.56 6.11 -11.80
CA ILE A 284 -7.45 6.59 -12.64
C ILE A 284 -7.96 7.27 -13.91
N ARG A 285 -9.00 6.74 -14.56
CA ARG A 285 -9.63 7.39 -15.72
C ARG A 285 -10.37 8.68 -15.35
N ASN A 286 -11.00 8.72 -14.19
CA ASN A 286 -11.64 9.94 -13.71
C ASN A 286 -10.58 11.00 -13.36
N ARG A 287 -9.46 10.59 -12.75
CA ARG A 287 -8.33 11.45 -12.41
C ARG A 287 -7.81 12.23 -13.61
N ILE A 288 -7.57 11.58 -14.75
CA ILE A 288 -7.06 12.29 -15.93
C ILE A 288 -8.09 13.30 -16.48
N LYS A 289 -9.39 13.01 -16.40
CA LYS A 289 -10.45 13.96 -16.80
C LYS A 289 -10.51 15.17 -15.87
N ILE A 290 -10.49 14.95 -14.56
CA ILE A 290 -10.51 16.02 -13.55
C ILE A 290 -9.25 16.89 -13.71
N LEU A 291 -8.08 16.27 -13.86
CA LEU A 291 -6.83 17.00 -14.10
C LEU A 291 -6.92 17.85 -15.36
N SER A 292 -7.43 17.31 -16.48
CA SER A 292 -7.61 18.08 -17.71
C SER A 292 -8.51 19.30 -17.49
N ASN A 293 -9.63 19.16 -16.78
CA ASN A 293 -10.53 20.29 -16.50
C ASN A 293 -9.87 21.35 -15.59
N LEU A 294 -9.11 20.92 -14.57
CA LEU A 294 -8.39 21.84 -13.69
C LEU A 294 -7.33 22.64 -14.48
N LEU A 295 -6.54 21.96 -15.31
CA LEU A 295 -5.52 22.60 -16.14
C LEU A 295 -6.14 23.50 -17.23
N GLU A 296 -7.27 23.10 -17.81
CA GLU A 296 -8.02 23.94 -18.74
C GLU A 296 -8.39 25.28 -18.11
N ASN A 297 -8.94 25.26 -16.88
CA ASN A 297 -9.29 26.48 -16.16
C ASN A 297 -8.07 27.37 -15.91
N GLU A 298 -6.93 26.80 -15.49
CA GLU A 298 -5.69 27.56 -15.29
C GLU A 298 -5.18 28.19 -16.61
N LEU A 299 -5.26 27.46 -17.72
CA LEU A 299 -4.84 27.94 -19.03
C LEU A 299 -5.76 29.03 -19.58
N LEU A 300 -7.07 28.95 -19.32
CA LEU A 300 -8.03 29.97 -19.76
C LEU A 300 -7.93 31.28 -18.98
N GLN A 301 -7.52 31.21 -17.70
CA GLN A 301 -7.47 32.38 -16.81
C GLN A 301 -6.11 33.10 -16.80
N ARG A 302 -5.07 32.47 -17.34
CA ARG A 302 -3.69 32.99 -17.28
C ARG A 302 -3.15 33.30 -18.68
N GLN A 303 -2.24 34.28 -18.72
CA GLN A 303 -1.46 34.62 -19.91
C GLN A 303 0.00 34.26 -19.70
N ASN A 304 0.55 33.48 -20.63
CA ASN A 304 1.89 32.90 -20.61
C ASN A 304 2.28 32.16 -19.31
N PRO A 305 1.40 31.32 -18.71
CA PRO A 305 1.71 30.67 -17.45
C PRO A 305 2.90 29.70 -17.58
N ARG A 306 3.71 29.62 -16.53
CA ARG A 306 4.75 28.59 -16.35
C ARG A 306 4.16 27.41 -15.61
N ILE A 307 4.23 26.24 -16.23
CA ILE A 307 3.63 25.02 -15.70
C ILE A 307 4.71 23.95 -15.54
N LEU A 308 4.74 23.29 -14.38
CA LEU A 308 5.62 22.16 -14.11
C LEU A 308 4.81 20.88 -13.89
N ASN A 309 5.01 19.89 -14.76
CA ASN A 309 4.46 18.53 -14.63
C ASN A 309 5.52 17.58 -14.08
N ILE A 310 5.31 17.04 -12.88
CA ILE A 310 6.25 16.16 -12.18
C ILE A 310 5.81 14.70 -12.29
N ALA A 311 6.73 13.83 -12.74
CA ALA A 311 6.45 12.44 -13.11
C ALA A 311 5.38 12.41 -14.21
N CYS A 312 5.72 13.06 -15.33
CA CYS A 312 4.76 13.45 -16.36
C CYS A 312 4.14 12.27 -17.13
N GLY A 313 4.76 11.08 -17.10
CA GLY A 313 4.24 9.90 -17.78
C GLY A 313 3.94 10.17 -19.26
N SER A 314 2.75 9.81 -19.72
CA SER A 314 2.35 9.93 -21.13
C SER A 314 1.90 11.32 -21.58
N CYS A 315 1.76 12.30 -20.68
CA CYS A 315 1.22 13.64 -20.97
C CYS A 315 -0.11 13.61 -21.75
N ARG A 316 -0.97 12.63 -21.48
CA ARG A 316 -2.26 12.46 -22.19
C ARG A 316 -3.18 13.68 -22.02
N GLU A 317 -3.15 14.29 -20.84
CA GLU A 317 -3.85 15.52 -20.51
C GLU A 317 -3.42 16.70 -21.39
N LEU A 318 -2.11 16.85 -21.66
CA LEU A 318 -1.58 17.96 -22.46
C LEU A 318 -1.99 17.84 -23.93
N TYR A 319 -2.07 16.62 -24.46
CA TYR A 319 -2.56 16.39 -25.82
C TYR A 319 -3.98 16.95 -26.00
N ASN A 320 -4.86 16.66 -25.05
CA ASN A 320 -6.25 17.13 -25.07
C ASN A 320 -6.37 18.66 -24.89
N LEU A 321 -5.38 19.29 -24.25
CA LEU A 321 -5.37 20.74 -23.95
C LEU A 321 -4.58 21.57 -24.97
N THR A 322 -4.22 20.99 -26.12
CA THR A 322 -3.43 21.66 -27.15
C THR A 322 -3.95 23.07 -27.50
N PRO A 323 -5.25 23.28 -27.79
CA PRO A 323 -5.76 24.62 -28.13
C PRO A 323 -5.52 25.65 -27.02
N GLN A 324 -5.74 25.28 -25.76
CA GLN A 324 -5.63 26.13 -24.58
C GLN A 324 -4.16 26.43 -24.25
N ILE A 325 -3.26 25.47 -24.46
CA ILE A 325 -1.81 25.67 -24.33
C ILE A 325 -1.33 26.72 -25.35
N LEU A 326 -1.81 26.63 -26.60
CA LEU A 326 -1.42 27.56 -27.65
C LEU A 326 -2.00 28.96 -27.43
N SER A 327 -3.29 29.07 -27.05
CA SER A 327 -3.96 30.36 -26.87
C SER A 327 -3.46 31.12 -25.63
N SER A 328 -3.20 30.43 -24.54
CA SER A 328 -2.63 31.02 -23.32
C SER A 328 -1.15 31.38 -23.46
N GLY A 329 -0.44 30.79 -24.43
CA GLY A 329 1.00 30.96 -24.57
C GLY A 329 1.82 30.28 -23.46
N ALA A 330 1.22 29.30 -22.75
CA ALA A 330 1.85 28.58 -21.66
C ALA A 330 3.24 28.04 -22.00
N ARG A 331 4.12 27.95 -20.99
CA ARG A 331 5.41 27.28 -21.08
C ARG A 331 5.43 26.14 -20.08
N ILE A 332 5.48 24.91 -20.58
CA ILE A 332 5.33 23.70 -19.77
C ILE A 332 6.68 22.99 -19.69
N THR A 333 7.12 22.67 -18.47
CA THR A 333 8.24 21.77 -18.24
C THR A 333 7.70 20.44 -17.73
N CYS A 334 7.95 19.38 -18.46
CA CYS A 334 7.60 18.01 -18.09
C CYS A 334 8.87 17.28 -17.64
N ILE A 335 8.85 16.75 -16.42
CA ILE A 335 9.95 15.96 -15.88
C ILE A 335 9.51 14.53 -15.59
N ASP A 336 10.40 13.58 -15.91
CA ASP A 336 10.24 12.17 -15.55
C ASP A 336 11.62 11.52 -15.36
N SER A 337 11.70 10.46 -14.57
CA SER A 337 12.91 9.64 -14.48
C SER A 337 13.02 8.63 -15.62
N ASP A 338 11.88 8.27 -16.23
CA ASP A 338 11.79 7.30 -17.32
C ASP A 338 11.95 7.97 -18.69
N GLU A 339 13.02 7.61 -19.41
CA GLU A 339 13.28 8.10 -20.77
C GLU A 339 12.23 7.64 -21.77
N ASP A 340 11.69 6.43 -21.61
CA ASP A 340 10.67 5.89 -22.49
C ASP A 340 9.37 6.66 -22.34
N ALA A 341 9.04 7.08 -21.11
CA ALA A 341 7.89 7.94 -20.84
C ALA A 341 8.02 9.30 -21.53
N LEU A 342 9.20 9.94 -21.39
CA LEU A 342 9.48 11.23 -22.03
C LEU A 342 9.42 11.14 -23.56
N SER A 343 10.03 10.10 -24.13
CA SER A 343 10.00 9.84 -25.58
C SER A 343 8.56 9.63 -26.07
N TYR A 344 7.76 8.86 -25.33
CA TYR A 344 6.36 8.62 -25.66
C TYR A 344 5.51 9.90 -25.58
N ALA A 345 5.71 10.72 -24.54
CA ALA A 345 5.03 12.00 -24.39
C ALA A 345 5.42 12.99 -25.48
N PHE A 346 6.71 13.04 -25.86
CA PHE A 346 7.18 13.85 -26.97
C PHE A 346 6.49 13.47 -28.28
N SER A 347 6.53 12.20 -28.68
CA SER A 347 5.91 11.72 -29.93
C SER A 347 4.40 12.00 -29.96
N ARG A 348 3.73 11.94 -28.80
CA ARG A 348 2.31 12.30 -28.68
C ARG A 348 2.06 13.77 -28.99
N LEU A 349 2.86 14.68 -28.41
CA LEU A 349 2.65 16.12 -28.55
C LEU A 349 3.22 16.71 -29.84
N GLU A 350 4.19 16.04 -30.47
CA GLU A 350 4.76 16.43 -31.76
C GLU A 350 3.67 16.62 -32.83
N LEU A 351 2.62 15.80 -32.78
CA LEU A 351 1.47 15.85 -33.70
C LEU A 351 0.54 17.06 -33.50
N THR A 352 0.74 17.87 -32.46
CA THR A 352 -0.24 18.87 -32.00
C THR A 352 0.20 20.33 -32.18
N GLY A 353 1.45 20.57 -32.58
CA GLY A 353 2.04 21.92 -32.63
C GLY A 353 2.34 22.55 -31.27
N SER A 354 1.70 22.09 -30.19
CA SER A 354 1.98 22.52 -28.81
C SER A 354 3.37 22.13 -28.32
N ILE A 355 4.05 21.20 -29.00
CA ILE A 355 5.40 20.74 -28.63
C ILE A 355 6.40 21.88 -28.45
N LYS A 356 6.28 22.98 -29.22
CA LYS A 356 7.13 24.18 -29.09
C LYS A 356 6.98 24.91 -27.75
N ARG A 357 5.94 24.59 -26.99
CA ARG A 357 5.63 25.13 -25.66
C ARG A 357 6.01 24.17 -24.54
N VAL A 358 6.45 22.96 -24.86
CA VAL A 358 6.72 21.90 -23.88
C VAL A 358 8.21 21.53 -23.91
N THR A 359 8.83 21.55 -22.74
CA THR A 359 10.21 21.10 -22.53
C THR A 359 10.20 19.80 -21.73
N PHE A 360 10.75 18.74 -22.30
CA PHE A 360 10.93 17.46 -21.60
C PHE A 360 12.33 17.41 -20.99
N LYS A 361 12.43 16.98 -19.72
CA LYS A 361 13.71 16.79 -19.03
C LYS A 361 13.71 15.49 -18.25
N LYS A 362 14.70 14.63 -18.49
CA LYS A 362 14.99 13.52 -17.60
C LYS A 362 15.49 14.05 -16.27
N TYR A 363 14.70 13.89 -15.22
CA TYR A 363 15.03 14.40 -13.89
C TYR A 363 14.42 13.53 -12.81
N ASN A 364 15.20 13.26 -11.77
CA ASN A 364 14.71 12.57 -10.59
C ASN A 364 13.91 13.56 -9.73
N ALA A 365 12.58 13.45 -9.74
CA ALA A 365 11.68 14.27 -8.94
C ALA A 365 12.00 14.24 -7.43
N LEU A 366 12.66 13.19 -6.94
CA LEU A 366 13.14 13.13 -5.55
C LEU A 366 14.27 14.11 -5.25
N ARG A 367 14.81 14.84 -6.21
CA ARG A 367 15.76 15.93 -5.95
C ARG A 367 15.07 17.27 -5.70
N MET A 368 13.75 17.33 -5.92
CA MET A 368 12.98 18.57 -5.79
C MET A 368 12.62 18.94 -4.35
N PHE A 369 13.11 18.22 -3.33
CA PHE A 369 13.01 18.69 -1.94
C PHE A 369 13.88 19.93 -1.69
N ASP A 370 14.83 20.23 -2.57
CA ASP A 370 15.70 21.41 -2.48
C ASP A 370 15.12 22.57 -3.31
N HIS A 371 14.66 23.60 -2.60
CA HIS A 371 14.04 24.78 -3.22
C HIS A 371 15.01 25.59 -4.09
N GLU A 372 16.26 25.75 -3.66
CA GLU A 372 17.24 26.58 -4.38
C GLU A 372 17.64 25.92 -5.70
N LEU A 373 17.83 24.60 -5.68
CA LEU A 373 18.07 23.84 -6.90
C LEU A 373 16.87 23.90 -7.86
N ASN A 374 15.65 23.85 -7.35
CA ASN A 374 14.44 23.99 -8.17
C ASN A 374 14.38 25.37 -8.85
N LEU A 375 14.66 26.47 -8.11
CA LEU A 375 14.72 27.82 -8.66
C LEU A 375 15.71 27.92 -9.82
N ILE A 376 16.88 27.31 -9.69
CA ILE A 376 17.91 27.31 -10.73
C ILE A 376 17.45 26.52 -11.97
N HIS A 377 16.84 25.34 -11.78
CA HIS A 377 16.55 24.42 -12.89
C HIS A 377 15.26 24.71 -13.65
N VAL A 378 14.23 25.18 -12.96
CA VAL A 378 12.90 25.41 -13.54
C VAL A 378 12.36 26.82 -13.26
N GLY A 379 12.89 27.52 -12.25
CA GLY A 379 12.40 28.82 -11.81
C GLY A 379 11.02 28.73 -11.15
N MET A 380 10.45 29.89 -10.82
CA MET A 380 9.11 29.97 -10.24
C MET A 380 8.04 29.52 -11.24
N GLN A 381 6.98 28.91 -10.71
CA GLN A 381 5.89 28.31 -11.50
C GLN A 381 4.53 28.92 -11.13
N ASP A 382 3.64 29.06 -12.10
CA ASP A 382 2.25 29.45 -11.86
C ASP A 382 1.40 28.22 -11.52
N VAL A 383 1.72 27.07 -12.12
CA VAL A 383 1.06 25.79 -11.81
C VAL A 383 2.10 24.70 -11.66
N ILE A 384 2.02 23.92 -10.59
CA ILE A 384 2.77 22.68 -10.42
C ILE A 384 1.76 21.55 -10.28
N TYR A 385 1.97 20.41 -10.93
CA TYR A 385 1.15 19.24 -10.68
C TYR A 385 1.92 17.92 -10.70
N SER A 386 1.45 16.98 -9.87
CA SER A 386 1.80 15.57 -9.93
C SER A 386 0.63 14.74 -9.45
N VAL A 387 0.22 13.75 -10.25
CA VAL A 387 -0.99 12.96 -9.98
C VAL A 387 -0.72 11.47 -9.81
N GLY A 388 0.55 11.07 -9.70
CA GLY A 388 0.93 9.66 -9.58
C GLY A 388 2.23 9.37 -8.82
N LEU A 389 3.01 10.38 -8.42
CA LEU A 389 4.28 10.18 -7.73
C LEU A 389 4.12 10.07 -6.22
N PHE A 390 3.31 10.95 -5.63
CA PHE A 390 3.34 11.21 -4.20
C PHE A 390 2.86 10.03 -3.34
N ASP A 391 2.02 9.15 -3.88
CA ASP A 391 1.59 7.90 -3.23
C ASP A 391 2.78 6.99 -2.86
N TYR A 392 3.92 7.12 -3.53
CA TYR A 392 5.10 6.25 -3.32
C TYR A 392 6.09 6.76 -2.28
N LEU A 393 5.97 8.01 -1.85
CA LEU A 393 7.01 8.68 -1.07
C LEU A 393 6.82 8.48 0.43
N GLU A 394 7.91 8.36 1.20
CA GLU A 394 7.85 8.33 2.67
C GLU A 394 7.33 9.65 3.24
N THR A 395 6.65 9.60 4.39
CA THR A 395 5.94 10.74 4.98
C THR A 395 6.86 11.94 5.21
N ASP A 396 7.98 11.75 5.89
CA ASP A 396 8.91 12.85 6.21
C ASP A 396 9.53 13.49 4.96
N PHE A 397 9.77 12.67 3.94
CA PHE A 397 10.28 13.16 2.66
C PHE A 397 9.20 13.94 1.90
N LEU A 398 7.97 13.43 1.88
CA LEU A 398 6.85 14.07 1.22
C LEU A 398 6.54 15.44 1.83
N ILE A 399 6.64 15.56 3.16
CA ILE A 399 6.50 16.83 3.88
C ILE A 399 7.50 17.86 3.37
N LYS A 400 8.79 17.49 3.27
CA LYS A 400 9.85 18.37 2.75
C LYS A 400 9.63 18.74 1.28
N LEU A 401 9.22 17.77 0.47
CA LEU A 401 8.94 18.00 -0.95
C LEU A 401 7.77 18.98 -1.15
N PHE A 402 6.66 18.79 -0.43
CA PHE A 402 5.51 19.70 -0.52
C PHE A 402 5.87 21.13 -0.11
N ASN A 403 6.68 21.30 0.94
CA ASN A 403 7.18 22.62 1.33
C ASN A 403 8.00 23.28 0.20
N ALA A 404 8.92 22.54 -0.41
CA ALA A 404 9.76 23.05 -1.50
C ALA A 404 8.95 23.39 -2.75
N LEU A 405 7.97 22.57 -3.11
CA LEU A 405 7.07 22.82 -4.25
C LEU A 405 6.14 24.02 -3.99
N TYR A 406 5.57 24.15 -2.79
CA TYR A 406 4.75 25.30 -2.41
C TYR A 406 5.56 26.61 -2.50
N ARG A 407 6.80 26.60 -2.00
CA ARG A 407 7.74 27.73 -2.11
C ARG A 407 8.17 28.05 -3.54
N LEU A 408 8.00 27.12 -4.48
CA LEU A 408 8.33 27.32 -5.90
C LEU A 408 7.18 27.97 -6.70
N LEU A 409 5.98 28.08 -6.13
CA LEU A 409 4.84 28.75 -6.78
C LEU A 409 5.01 30.27 -6.81
N ASN A 410 4.60 30.96 -7.86
CA ASN A 410 4.40 32.40 -7.83
C ASN A 410 3.26 32.79 -6.88
N PRO A 411 3.18 34.05 -6.42
CA PRO A 411 1.94 34.62 -5.90
C PRO A 411 0.77 34.39 -6.85
N GLY A 412 -0.37 33.93 -6.34
CA GLY A 412 -1.52 33.44 -7.12
C GLY A 412 -1.28 32.10 -7.84
N GLY A 413 -0.20 31.38 -7.55
CA GLY A 413 0.12 30.09 -8.16
C GLY A 413 -0.58 28.91 -7.46
N ARG A 414 -0.67 27.76 -8.13
CA ARG A 414 -1.37 26.57 -7.63
C ARG A 414 -0.55 25.28 -7.74
N LEU A 415 -0.52 24.49 -6.67
CA LEU A 415 -0.06 23.11 -6.67
C LEU A 415 -1.27 22.15 -6.72
N ILE A 416 -1.30 21.27 -7.70
CA ILE A 416 -2.34 20.23 -7.88
C ILE A 416 -1.72 18.86 -7.58
N ALA A 417 -2.21 18.21 -6.55
CA ALA A 417 -1.73 16.91 -6.12
C ALA A 417 -2.88 15.90 -6.05
N ALA A 418 -2.65 14.65 -6.46
CA ALA A 418 -3.66 13.59 -6.36
C ALA A 418 -3.13 12.35 -5.65
N PHE A 419 -4.01 11.69 -4.88
CA PHE A 419 -3.68 10.55 -4.02
C PHE A 419 -4.76 9.49 -4.04
N LYS A 420 -4.36 8.25 -3.77
CA LYS A 420 -5.27 7.11 -3.59
C LYS A 420 -5.64 7.00 -2.12
N ASP A 421 -6.93 7.09 -1.81
CA ASP A 421 -7.45 6.93 -0.45
C ASP A 421 -7.63 5.44 -0.12
N ALA A 422 -6.73 4.88 0.67
CA ALA A 422 -6.68 3.45 1.01
C ALA A 422 -7.94 2.95 1.74
N SER A 423 -8.75 3.85 2.32
CA SER A 423 -10.04 3.51 2.93
C SER A 423 -11.15 3.28 1.89
N ARG A 424 -10.90 3.65 0.63
CA ARG A 424 -11.89 3.71 -0.44
C ARG A 424 -11.61 2.70 -1.54
N TYR A 425 -10.67 1.76 -1.43
CA TYR A 425 -10.50 0.67 -2.39
C TYR A 425 -9.90 -0.57 -1.74
N ARG A 426 -10.06 -1.73 -2.39
CA ARG A 426 -9.52 -3.00 -1.93
C ARG A 426 -8.05 -3.14 -2.34
N HIS A 427 -7.13 -2.70 -1.48
CA HIS A 427 -5.69 -2.72 -1.76
C HIS A 427 -5.11 -4.14 -1.89
N THR A 428 -5.72 -5.12 -1.21
CA THR A 428 -5.33 -6.54 -1.24
C THR A 428 -5.36 -7.14 -2.65
N MET A 429 -6.27 -6.68 -3.51
CA MET A 429 -6.28 -7.03 -4.93
C MET A 429 -4.92 -6.74 -5.60
N PHE A 430 -4.35 -5.56 -5.34
CA PHE A 430 -3.10 -5.12 -5.96
C PHE A 430 -1.89 -5.85 -5.37
N HIS A 431 -1.88 -6.06 -4.05
CA HIS A 431 -0.82 -6.80 -3.37
C HIS A 431 -0.72 -8.27 -3.81
N TRP A 432 -1.86 -8.95 -3.93
CA TRP A 432 -1.86 -10.42 -4.10
C TRP A 432 -1.99 -10.87 -5.54
N LEU A 433 -2.68 -10.11 -6.40
CA LEU A 433 -2.89 -10.52 -7.79
C LEU A 433 -1.79 -10.03 -8.73
N VAL A 434 -1.10 -8.93 -8.41
CA VAL A 434 -0.13 -8.26 -9.29
C VAL A 434 1.14 -7.76 -8.57
N ASP A 435 1.35 -8.15 -7.31
CA ASP A 435 2.52 -7.75 -6.50
C ASP A 435 2.74 -6.23 -6.41
N TRP A 436 1.70 -5.42 -6.52
CA TRP A 436 1.82 -3.96 -6.51
C TRP A 436 1.71 -3.40 -5.10
N ASP A 437 2.85 -3.36 -4.39
CA ASP A 437 2.93 -2.87 -3.00
C ASP A 437 3.80 -1.62 -2.80
N GLY A 438 4.29 -1.02 -3.89
CA GLY A 438 5.17 0.15 -3.84
C GLY A 438 4.50 1.44 -3.33
N PHE A 439 3.19 1.62 -3.51
CA PHE A 439 2.50 2.82 -2.99
C PHE A 439 2.08 2.65 -1.53
N LYS A 440 2.22 3.72 -0.76
CA LYS A 440 1.85 3.78 0.66
C LYS A 440 0.33 3.78 0.79
N GLN A 441 -0.20 2.86 1.60
CA GLN A 441 -1.63 2.79 1.90
C GLN A 441 -2.02 3.91 2.88
N ARG A 442 -2.23 5.12 2.38
CA ARG A 442 -2.59 6.33 3.15
C ARG A 442 -4.08 6.63 3.06
N THR A 443 -4.65 7.19 4.13
CA THR A 443 -6.02 7.73 4.13
C THR A 443 -6.04 9.24 3.85
N GLU A 444 -7.24 9.83 3.79
CA GLU A 444 -7.38 11.29 3.72
C GLU A 444 -6.68 11.98 4.90
N GLU A 445 -6.83 11.45 6.11
CA GLU A 445 -6.24 12.02 7.33
C GLU A 445 -4.72 12.01 7.30
N ASP A 446 -4.11 10.91 6.83
CA ASP A 446 -2.65 10.82 6.66
C ASP A 446 -2.14 11.92 5.74
N PHE A 447 -2.89 12.19 4.66
CA PHE A 447 -2.45 13.16 3.67
C PHE A 447 -2.70 14.61 4.09
N ARG A 448 -3.81 14.89 4.78
CA ARG A 448 -4.04 16.20 5.44
C ARG A 448 -2.95 16.52 6.44
N TYR A 449 -2.55 15.53 7.24
CA TYR A 449 -1.41 15.68 8.16
C TYR A 449 -0.13 16.06 7.42
N ILE A 450 0.17 15.39 6.30
CA ILE A 450 1.36 15.70 5.49
C ILE A 450 1.33 17.14 4.97
N ILE A 451 0.21 17.61 4.41
CA ILE A 451 0.09 18.98 3.89
C ILE A 451 0.28 20.00 5.02
N HIS A 452 -0.39 19.79 6.16
CA HIS A 452 -0.28 20.67 7.32
C HIS A 452 1.17 20.77 7.81
N GLU A 453 1.85 19.62 7.98
CA GLU A 453 3.24 19.59 8.44
C GLU A 453 4.24 20.14 7.40
N SER A 454 3.84 20.29 6.14
CA SER A 454 4.63 21.01 5.13
C SER A 454 4.64 22.54 5.33
N GLY A 455 3.94 23.07 6.33
CA GLY A 455 3.83 24.50 6.58
C GLY A 455 2.92 25.22 5.58
N ILE A 456 2.01 24.48 4.95
CA ILE A 456 1.00 25.01 4.03
C ILE A 456 -0.22 25.38 4.88
N PRO A 457 -0.72 26.62 4.83
CA PRO A 457 -1.89 27.02 5.63
C PRO A 457 -3.15 26.27 5.18
N ASP A 458 -3.96 25.80 6.13
CA ASP A 458 -5.15 24.99 5.84
C ASP A 458 -6.21 25.72 4.99
N ASP A 459 -6.30 27.06 5.11
CA ASP A 459 -7.20 27.91 4.32
C ASP A 459 -6.79 28.01 2.84
N ARG A 460 -5.59 27.55 2.49
CA ARG A 460 -5.08 27.45 1.12
C ARG A 460 -5.36 26.12 0.46
N VAL A 461 -5.94 25.17 1.18
CA VAL A 461 -6.10 23.80 0.72
C VAL A 461 -7.57 23.54 0.43
N SER A 462 -7.88 23.32 -0.84
CA SER A 462 -9.19 22.81 -1.26
C SER A 462 -9.08 21.38 -1.76
N MET A 463 -10.19 20.64 -1.70
CA MET A 463 -10.23 19.22 -2.01
C MET A 463 -11.35 18.89 -2.98
N LEU A 464 -11.06 17.99 -3.91
CA LEU A 464 -12.03 17.39 -4.84
C LEU A 464 -11.85 15.88 -4.82
N ARG A 465 -12.91 15.13 -5.15
CA ARG A 465 -12.84 13.67 -5.30
C ARG A 465 -13.32 13.26 -6.68
N ASP A 466 -12.76 12.16 -7.17
CA ASP A 466 -13.31 11.49 -8.33
C ASP A 466 -14.68 10.85 -8.01
N SER A 467 -15.47 10.49 -9.02
CA SER A 467 -16.83 9.94 -8.81
C SER A 467 -16.85 8.59 -8.09
N THR A 468 -15.77 7.81 -8.16
CA THR A 468 -15.65 6.61 -7.33
C THR A 468 -15.40 7.00 -5.86
N GLY A 469 -14.70 8.11 -5.62
CA GLY A 469 -14.24 8.57 -4.33
C GLY A 469 -12.89 7.96 -3.90
N ALA A 470 -12.25 7.15 -4.74
CA ALA A 470 -10.98 6.49 -4.42
C ALA A 470 -9.76 7.39 -4.62
N ILE A 471 -9.87 8.44 -5.45
CA ILE A 471 -8.81 9.41 -5.68
C ILE A 471 -9.26 10.79 -5.19
N ILE A 472 -8.39 11.40 -4.38
CA ILE A 472 -8.55 12.74 -3.84
C ILE A 472 -7.57 13.67 -4.54
N PHE A 473 -8.06 14.82 -4.97
CA PHE A 473 -7.24 15.95 -5.39
C PHE A 473 -7.15 16.98 -4.28
N TYR A 474 -5.96 17.52 -4.09
CA TYR A 474 -5.69 18.69 -3.27
C TYR A 474 -5.22 19.82 -4.19
N LEU A 475 -5.92 20.94 -4.14
CA LEU A 475 -5.52 22.17 -4.81
C LEU A 475 -5.01 23.12 -3.73
N ILE A 476 -3.74 23.48 -3.85
CA ILE A 476 -3.01 24.26 -2.85
C ILE A 476 -2.64 25.58 -3.49
N ASP A 477 -3.26 26.65 -3.01
CA ASP A 477 -3.11 28.00 -3.55
C ASP A 477 -2.05 28.79 -2.79
N ARG A 478 -1.16 29.46 -3.51
CA ARG A 478 -0.22 30.42 -2.94
C ARG A 478 -0.73 31.83 -3.16
N GLU A 479 -0.77 32.64 -2.11
CA GLU A 479 -1.06 34.09 -2.24
C GLU A 479 0.07 34.88 -2.85
#